data_AF-A0A7S8ENQ7-F1
#
_entry.id   AF-A0A7S8ENQ7-F1
#
_cell.length_a   1.000
_cell.length_b   1.000
_cell.length_c   1.000
_cell.angle_alpha   90.00
_cell.angle_beta   90.00
_cell.angle_gamma   90.00
#
_symmetry.space_group_name_H-M   'P 1'
#
loop_
_entity.id
_entity.type
_entity.pdbx_description
1 polymer ?
#
loop_
_entity_poly.entity_id
_entity_poly.type
_entity_poly.pdbx_seq_one_letter_code
_entity_poly.pdbx_strand_id
1 'polypeptide(L)'
;MQPATICSRADTASGPNRWDTLCALQVLLPLLKKAAADLDCADMVYWFERADAEVANIIRGRPTDAAAIPSLIASCPIGRHPHATTLGDFAK
;
A
#
# COMPACT_ATOMS: atom_id res chain seq x y z
N MET A 1 19.59 15.74 16.82
CA MET A 1 18.94 14.59 16.18
C MET A 1 17.48 14.55 16.62
N GLN A 2 16.56 15.10 15.84
CA GLN A 2 15.14 14.72 15.79
C GLN A 2 14.55 15.24 14.47
N PRO A 3 13.92 14.39 13.66
CA PRO A 3 12.87 14.83 12.77
C PRO A 3 11.57 14.13 13.19
N ALA A 4 10.76 14.81 13.98
CA ALA A 4 9.34 14.53 14.07
C ALA A 4 8.64 15.47 13.09
N THR A 5 8.65 15.11 11.81
CA THR A 5 7.83 15.80 10.82
C THR A 5 6.40 15.32 11.03
N ILE A 6 5.70 16.03 11.91
CA ILE A 6 4.26 16.04 12.01
C ILE A 6 3.73 16.25 10.59
N CYS A 7 2.99 15.27 10.07
CA CYS A 7 2.23 15.44 8.84
C CYS A 7 1.23 16.57 9.06
N SER A 8 1.63 17.79 8.69
CA SER A 8 0.79 18.97 8.72
C SER A 8 -0.46 18.68 7.92
N ARG A 9 -1.59 18.75 8.61
CA ARG A 9 -2.95 18.80 8.11
C ARG A 9 -2.99 19.64 6.82
N ALA A 10 -3.24 18.98 5.70
CA ALA A 10 -3.51 19.64 4.44
C ALA A 10 -4.91 20.29 4.55
N ASP A 11 -4.94 21.57 4.88
CA ASP A 11 -6.09 22.42 4.60
C ASP A 11 -6.06 22.75 3.10
N THR A 12 -6.75 21.94 2.30
CA THR A 12 -7.20 22.31 0.95
C THR A 12 -8.54 21.65 0.65
N ALA A 13 -9.45 22.46 0.11
CA ALA A 13 -10.83 22.18 -0.21
C ALA A 13 -11.08 20.80 -0.84
N SER A 14 -12.15 20.12 -0.39
CA SER A 14 -12.62 18.81 -0.88
C SER A 14 -11.55 17.72 -0.78
N GLY A 15 -11.66 16.87 0.24
CA GLY A 15 -10.86 15.65 0.32
C GLY A 15 -10.90 14.87 -1.01
N PRO A 16 -9.86 14.07 -1.31
CA PRO A 16 -9.77 13.33 -2.56
C PRO A 16 -11.07 12.56 -2.76
N ASN A 17 -11.77 12.84 -3.85
CA ASN A 17 -13.05 12.21 -4.05
C ASN A 17 -12.80 10.69 -4.21
N ARG A 18 -13.72 9.90 -3.65
CA ARG A 18 -13.58 8.45 -3.58
C ARG A 18 -13.38 7.83 -4.97
N TRP A 19 -13.98 8.42 -6.00
CA TRP A 19 -13.93 7.91 -7.36
C TRP A 19 -12.57 8.14 -8.03
N ASP A 20 -12.02 9.35 -7.96
CA ASP A 20 -10.68 9.69 -8.45
C ASP A 20 -9.62 8.83 -7.77
N THR A 21 -9.78 8.56 -6.48
CA THR A 21 -8.90 7.65 -5.74
C THR A 21 -8.94 6.23 -6.32
N LEU A 22 -10.13 5.70 -6.63
CA LEU A 22 -10.28 4.38 -7.23
C LEU A 22 -9.73 4.32 -8.66
N CYS A 23 -9.96 5.36 -9.46
CA CYS A 23 -9.41 5.48 -10.81
C CYS A 23 -7.88 5.54 -10.78
N ALA A 24 -7.29 6.28 -9.84
CA ALA A 24 -5.84 6.33 -9.66
C ALA A 24 -5.28 4.96 -9.26
N LEU A 25 -5.95 4.25 -8.33
CA LEU A 25 -5.53 2.92 -7.90
C LEU A 25 -5.60 1.88 -9.03
N GLN A 26 -6.59 1.95 -9.92
CA GLN A 26 -6.69 1.06 -11.09
C GLN A 26 -5.45 1.14 -12.00
N VAL A 27 -4.84 2.32 -12.11
CA VAL A 27 -3.62 2.51 -12.90
C VAL A 27 -2.37 2.16 -12.09
N LEU A 28 -2.35 2.50 -10.80
CA LEU A 28 -1.18 2.37 -9.95
C LEU A 28 -0.88 0.92 -9.52
N LEU A 29 -1.91 0.13 -9.20
CA LEU A 29 -1.74 -1.22 -8.67
C LEU A 29 -1.03 -2.18 -9.66
N PRO A 30 -1.34 -2.17 -10.98
CA PRO A 30 -0.57 -2.94 -11.96
C PRO A 30 0.90 -2.55 -12.04
N LEU A 31 1.21 -1.25 -11.90
CA LEU A 31 2.60 -0.75 -11.92
C LEU A 31 3.37 -1.20 -10.68
N LEU A 32 2.74 -1.11 -9.50
CA LEU A 32 3.33 -1.60 -8.24
C LEU A 32 3.52 -3.10 -8.25
N LYS A 33 2.57 -3.86 -8.80
CA LYS A 33 2.69 -5.31 -8.98
C LYS A 33 3.89 -5.66 -9.87
N LYS A 34 4.05 -4.95 -11.00
CA LYS A 34 5.19 -5.17 -11.89
C LYS A 34 6.51 -4.85 -11.19
N ALA A 35 6.61 -3.72 -10.50
CA ALA A 35 7.80 -3.36 -9.75
C ALA A 35 8.13 -4.38 -8.65
N ALA A 36 7.13 -4.90 -7.94
CA ALA A 36 7.31 -5.94 -6.94
C ALA A 36 7.79 -7.27 -7.55
N ALA A 37 7.29 -7.63 -8.73
CA ALA A 37 7.76 -8.81 -9.47
C ALA A 37 9.20 -8.62 -9.97
N ASP A 38 9.55 -7.44 -10.47
CA ASP A 38 10.92 -7.10 -10.89
C ASP A 38 11.91 -7.14 -9.72
N LEU A 39 11.42 -6.94 -8.48
CA LEU A 39 12.18 -7.04 -7.23
C LEU A 39 12.10 -8.42 -6.54
N ASP A 40 11.52 -9.43 -7.21
CA ASP A 40 11.30 -10.79 -6.68
C ASP A 40 10.56 -10.84 -5.31
N CYS A 41 9.70 -9.86 -5.06
CA CYS A 41 8.94 -9.72 -3.82
C CYS A 41 7.55 -10.37 -3.96
N ALA A 42 7.50 -11.71 -3.98
CA ALA A 42 6.28 -12.49 -4.21
C ALA A 42 5.12 -12.13 -3.26
N ASP A 43 5.40 -11.84 -1.98
CA ASP A 43 4.38 -11.43 -1.01
C ASP A 43 3.71 -10.10 -1.43
N MET A 44 4.50 -9.12 -1.87
CA MET A 44 3.96 -7.82 -2.31
C MET A 44 3.13 -7.96 -3.58
N VAL A 45 3.55 -8.82 -4.52
CA VAL A 45 2.80 -9.13 -5.75
C VAL A 45 1.40 -9.65 -5.40
N TYR A 46 1.31 -10.59 -4.45
CA TYR A 46 0.05 -11.15 -3.97
C TYR A 46 -0.89 -10.07 -3.41
N TRP A 47 -0.37 -9.18 -2.54
CA TRP A 47 -1.19 -8.12 -1.94
C TRP A 47 -1.67 -7.09 -2.97
N PHE A 48 -0.81 -6.70 -3.92
CA PHE A 48 -1.21 -5.77 -4.99
C PHE A 48 -2.21 -6.38 -5.96
N GLU A 49 -2.08 -7.66 -6.30
CA GLU A 49 -3.06 -8.38 -7.12
C GLU A 49 -4.42 -8.44 -6.43
N ARG A 50 -4.45 -8.70 -5.12
CA ARG A 50 -5.69 -8.74 -4.35
C ARG A 50 -6.35 -7.36 -4.26
N ALA A 51 -5.56 -6.30 -4.08
CA ALA A 51 -6.06 -4.93 -4.09
C ALA A 51 -6.60 -4.52 -5.48
N ASP A 52 -5.94 -4.94 -6.56
CA ASP A 52 -6.37 -4.65 -7.94
C ASP A 52 -7.72 -5.28 -8.27
N ALA A 53 -7.90 -6.55 -7.87
CA ALA A 53 -9.17 -7.25 -7.99
C ALA A 53 -10.30 -6.54 -7.23
N GLU A 54 -10.02 -6.04 -6.02
CA GLU A 54 -11.00 -5.34 -5.18
C GLU A 54 -11.41 -4.00 -5.78
N VAL A 55 -10.43 -3.22 -6.28
CA VAL A 55 -10.70 -1.98 -7.02
C VAL A 55 -11.58 -2.27 -8.24
N ALA A 56 -11.24 -3.29 -9.03
CA ALA A 56 -12.02 -3.65 -10.21
C ALA A 56 -13.45 -4.10 -9.86
N ASN A 57 -13.66 -4.78 -8.73
CA ASN A 57 -14.97 -5.19 -8.25
C ASN A 57 -15.84 -3.99 -7.87
N ILE A 58 -15.28 -3.00 -7.17
CA ILE A 58 -15.98 -1.77 -6.80
C ILE A 58 -16.35 -0.95 -8.04
N ILE A 59 -15.43 -0.83 -9.01
CA ILE A 59 -15.68 -0.10 -10.25
C ILE A 59 -16.82 -0.76 -11.06
N ARG A 60 -16.88 -2.10 -11.07
CA ARG A 60 -17.96 -2.86 -11.70
C ARG A 60 -19.26 -2.90 -10.89
N GLY A 61 -19.31 -2.24 -9.73
CA GLY A 61 -20.51 -2.18 -8.88
C GLY A 61 -20.84 -3.51 -8.19
N ARG A 62 -19.88 -4.42 -8.03
CA ARG A 62 -20.10 -5.66 -7.25
C ARG A 62 -20.17 -5.33 -5.76
N PRO A 63 -21.03 -6.01 -4.98
CA PRO A 63 -21.08 -5.87 -3.53
C PRO A 63 -19.74 -6.33 -2.95
N THR A 64 -18.95 -5.36 -2.51
CA THR A 64 -17.52 -5.50 -2.18
C THR A 64 -17.20 -4.51 -1.07
N ASP A 65 -16.34 -4.88 -0.13
CA ASP A 65 -15.99 -4.01 0.98
C ASP A 65 -14.95 -2.97 0.54
N ALA A 66 -15.41 -1.76 0.25
CA ALA A 66 -14.52 -0.67 -0.13
C ALA A 66 -13.52 -0.28 0.98
N ALA A 67 -13.76 -0.65 2.24
CA ALA A 67 -12.81 -0.49 3.34
C ALA A 67 -11.71 -1.57 3.36
N ALA A 68 -11.83 -2.62 2.55
CA ALA A 68 -10.81 -3.65 2.42
C ALA A 68 -9.56 -3.14 1.70
N ILE A 69 -9.67 -2.21 0.74
CA ILE A 69 -8.51 -1.72 -0.04
C ILE A 69 -7.42 -1.12 0.86
N PRO A 70 -7.70 -0.15 1.76
CA PRO A 70 -6.69 0.34 2.69
C PRO A 70 -6.07 -0.76 3.56
N SER A 71 -6.89 -1.73 4.00
CA SER A 71 -6.43 -2.85 4.82
C SER A 71 -5.50 -3.80 4.06
N LEU A 72 -5.80 -4.07 2.78
CA LEU A 72 -4.96 -4.86 1.88
C LEU A 72 -3.63 -4.17 1.60
N ILE A 73 -3.64 -2.86 1.37
CA ILE A 73 -2.42 -2.07 1.18
C ILE A 73 -1.59 -2.03 2.47
N ALA A 74 -2.23 -1.82 3.63
CA ALA A 74 -1.54 -1.81 4.93
C ALA A 74 -0.98 -3.18 5.33
N SER A 75 -1.58 -4.27 4.85
CA SER A 75 -1.11 -5.64 5.05
C SER A 75 0.05 -6.02 4.11
N CYS A 76 0.29 -5.21 3.06
CA CYS A 76 1.43 -5.40 2.19
C CYS A 76 2.71 -5.19 3.00
N PRO A 77 3.62 -6.18 3.07
CA PRO A 77 4.81 -6.07 3.90
C PRO A 77 5.68 -4.93 3.39
N ILE A 78 5.75 -3.82 4.13
CA ILE A 78 6.71 -2.74 3.87
C ILE A 78 8.10 -3.31 4.13
N GLY A 79 8.81 -3.60 3.04
CA GLY A 79 10.21 -4.03 2.98
C GLY A 79 10.73 -4.70 4.25
N ARG A 80 10.68 -6.03 4.33
CA ARG A 80 11.69 -6.75 5.11
C ARG A 80 13.03 -6.49 4.42
N HIS A 81 13.73 -5.44 4.86
CA HIS A 81 15.17 -5.41 4.67
C HIS A 81 15.73 -6.66 5.37
N PRO A 82 16.50 -7.53 4.69
CA PRO A 82 17.17 -8.67 5.33
C PRO A 82 18.31 -8.26 6.30
N HIS A 83 18.31 -7.02 6.79
CA HIS A 83 19.29 -6.51 7.75
C HIS A 83 18.61 -5.76 8.91
N ALA A 84 17.64 -6.38 9.57
CA ALA A 84 17.43 -6.12 10.98
C ALA A 84 18.28 -7.13 11.77
N THR A 85 19.61 -7.02 11.65
CA THR A 85 20.50 -7.63 12.63
C THR A 85 20.22 -6.90 13.94
N THR A 86 19.66 -7.65 14.88
CA THR A 86 19.53 -7.27 16.28
C THR A 86 20.85 -6.69 16.77
N LEU A 87 20.94 -5.36 16.86
CA LEU A 87 22.00 -4.68 17.60
C LEU A 87 21.67 -4.88 19.08
N GLY A 88 22.01 -6.06 19.62
CA GLY A 88 21.65 -6.43 20.99
C GLY A 88 22.45 -7.55 21.65
N ASP A 89 23.31 -8.29 20.92
CA ASP A 89 24.04 -9.44 21.50
C ASP A 89 25.56 -9.37 21.27
N PHE A 90 26.16 -8.21 21.54
CA PHE A 90 27.59 -8.11 21.82
C PHE A 90 27.83 -7.14 22.99
N ALA A 91 27.35 -7.52 24.17
CA ALA A 91 27.90 -7.02 25.43
C ALA A 91 27.55 -7.97 26.59
N LYS A 92 28.38 -9.00 26.72
CA LYS A 92 28.89 -9.64 27.96
C LYS A 92 28.60 -11.12 28.11
#